data_AF-C7R277-F1
#
_entry.id   AF-C7R277-F1
#
_cell.length_a   1.000
_cell.length_b   1.000
_cell.length_c   1.000
_cell.angle_alpha   90.00
_cell.angle_beta   90.00
_cell.angle_gamma   90.00
#
_symmetry.space_group_name_H-M   'P 1'
#
loop_
_entity.id
_entity.type
_entity.pdbx_description
1 polymer ?
#
loop_
_entity_poly.entity_id
_entity_poly.type
_entity_poly.pdbx_seq_one_letter_code
_entity_poly.pdbx_strand_id
1 'polypeptide(L)' 'MGLSDALKAQKVPVGGPRCQVGRLLHTLPADDVDALAEALDSDMTHASISRALIEEGHRVTAITVGRHRREECSCGTF' A
#
# COMPACT_ATOMS: atom_id res chain seq x y z
N MET A 1 -6.55 -37.36 2.42
CA MET A 1 -6.06 -35.98 2.18
C MET A 1 -5.75 -35.87 0.70
N GLY A 2 -6.41 -34.95 -0.02
CA GLY A 2 -6.35 -34.87 -1.48
C GLY A 2 -5.36 -33.81 -1.97
N LEU A 3 -4.91 -33.95 -3.22
CA LEU A 3 -4.07 -32.99 -3.94
C LEU A 3 -4.59 -31.54 -3.81
N SER A 4 -5.91 -31.38 -3.77
CA SER A 4 -6.63 -30.12 -3.60
C SER A 4 -6.27 -29.37 -2.31
N ASP A 5 -5.92 -30.10 -1.24
CA ASP A 5 -5.55 -29.53 0.05
C ASP A 5 -4.07 -29.08 0.06
N ALA A 6 -3.20 -29.87 -0.59
CA ALA A 6 -1.78 -29.54 -0.78
C ALA A 6 -1.56 -28.34 -1.72
N LEU A 7 -2.45 -28.12 -2.69
CA LEU A 7 -2.41 -26.97 -3.60
C LEU A 7 -2.86 -25.66 -2.94
N LYS A 8 -3.78 -25.71 -1.97
CA LYS A 8 -4.20 -24.54 -1.20
C LYS A 8 -3.09 -24.04 -0.27
N ALA A 9 -2.27 -24.95 0.27
CA ALA A 9 -1.11 -24.61 1.09
C ALA A 9 0.04 -23.95 0.31
N GLN A 10 0.05 -24.06 -1.03
CA GLN A 10 1.08 -23.48 -1.90
C GLN A 10 0.67 -22.14 -2.54
N LYS A 11 -0.38 -21.47 -2.04
CA LYS A 11 -0.65 -20.07 -2.42
C LYS A 11 0.46 -19.17 -1.85
N VAL A 12 1.58 -19.12 -2.57
CA VAL A 12 2.55 -18.02 -2.48
C VAL A 12 1.76 -16.72 -2.64
N PRO A 13 1.97 -15.69 -1.80
CA PRO A 13 1.27 -14.43 -1.96
C PRO A 13 1.53 -13.91 -3.37
N VAL A 14 0.50 -14.00 -4.21
CA VAL A 14 0.51 -13.51 -5.59
C VAL A 14 0.37 -12.00 -5.49
N GLY A 15 1.50 -11.32 -5.32
CA GLY A 15 1.53 -9.86 -5.28
C GLY A 15 2.92 -9.43 -5.67
N GLY A 16 3.05 -8.79 -6.84
CA GLY A 16 4.30 -8.21 -7.30
C GLY A 16 4.87 -7.18 -6.31
N PRO A 17 5.98 -6.51 -6.65
CA PRO A 17 6.55 -5.47 -5.79
C PRO A 17 5.50 -4.38 -5.53
N ARG A 18 4.91 -4.41 -4.33
CA ARG A 18 3.98 -3.38 -3.85
C ARG A 18 4.76 -2.08 -3.77
N CYS A 19 4.24 -1.01 -4.36
CA CYS A 19 4.79 0.31 -4.12
C CYS A 19 4.82 0.59 -2.61
N GLN A 20 5.68 1.50 -2.18
CA GLN A 20 5.90 1.69 -0.74
C GLN A 20 4.63 2.08 0.02
N VAL A 21 3.70 2.81 -0.63
CA VAL A 21 2.37 3.11 -0.09
C VAL A 21 1.53 1.83 0.06
N GLY A 22 1.45 1.00 -0.98
CA GLY A 22 0.76 -0.29 -0.90
C GLY A 22 1.38 -1.25 0.11
N ARG A 23 2.69 -1.17 0.36
CA ARG A 23 3.33 -1.93 1.44
C ARG A 23 2.85 -1.44 2.81
N LEU A 24 2.79 -0.13 3.01
CA LEU A 24 2.32 0.48 4.25
C LEU A 24 0.88 0.12 4.55
N LEU A 25 -0.02 0.18 3.55
CA LEU A 25 -1.42 -0.24 3.68
C LEU A 25 -1.58 -1.71 4.12
N HIS A 26 -0.55 -2.55 3.92
CA HIS A 26 -0.55 -3.95 4.36
C HIS A 26 0.21 -4.22 5.66
N THR A 27 1.06 -3.30 6.12
CA THR A 27 1.91 -3.48 7.31
C THR A 27 1.48 -2.62 8.49
N LEU A 28 0.77 -1.53 8.24
CA LEU A 28 0.21 -0.66 9.27
C LEU A 28 -1.01 -1.33 9.95
N PRO A 29 -1.29 -0.98 11.21
CA PRO A 29 -2.52 -1.37 11.87
C PRO A 29 -3.73 -0.69 11.19
N ALA A 30 -4.92 -1.27 11.36
CA ALA A 30 -6.12 -0.87 10.63
C ALA A 30 -6.44 0.63 10.74
N ASP A 31 -6.32 1.23 11.93
CA ASP A 31 -6.56 2.66 12.15
C ASP A 31 -5.67 3.56 11.28
N ASP A 32 -4.39 3.24 11.14
CA ASP A 32 -3.44 3.99 10.32
C ASP A 32 -3.65 3.74 8.81
N VAL A 33 -4.14 2.55 8.45
CA VAL A 33 -4.48 2.20 7.07
C VAL A 33 -5.69 3.01 6.61
N ASP A 34 -6.74 3.10 7.43
CA ASP A 34 -7.93 3.90 7.15
C ASP A 34 -7.59 5.39 7.05
N ALA A 35 -6.79 5.92 7.99
CA ALA A 35 -6.33 7.31 7.93
C ALA A 35 -5.49 7.61 6.68
N LEU A 36 -4.59 6.68 6.29
CA LEU A 36 -3.78 6.84 5.09
C LEU A 36 -4.63 6.73 3.81
N ALA A 37 -5.61 5.83 3.77
CA ALA A 37 -6.53 5.68 2.65
C ALA A 37 -7.41 6.93 2.47
N GLU A 38 -7.95 7.48 3.55
CA GLU A 38 -8.73 8.73 3.54
C GLU A 38 -7.86 9.91 3.06
N ALA A 39 -6.62 10.01 3.54
CA ALA A 39 -5.68 11.04 3.11
C ALA A 39 -5.30 10.94 1.62
N LEU A 40 -5.25 9.72 1.07
CA LEU A 40 -4.97 9.47 -0.35
C LEU A 40 -6.13 9.87 -1.25
N ASP A 41 -7.37 9.71 -0.79
CA ASP A 41 -8.59 10.11 -1.52
C ASP A 41 -8.86 11.62 -1.43
N SER A 42 -8.49 12.24 -0.32
CA SER A 42 -8.68 13.67 -0.03
C SER A 42 -7.93 14.62 -1.00
N ASP A 43 -8.32 15.90 -1.00
CA ASP A 43 -7.63 17.00 -1.70
C ASP A 43 -6.25 17.36 -1.09
N MET A 44 -5.74 16.57 -0.15
CA MET A 44 -4.40 16.77 0.41
C MET A 44 -3.33 16.64 -0.67
N THR A 45 -2.31 17.51 -0.57
CA THR A 45 -1.18 17.44 -1.49
C THR A 45 -0.32 16.20 -1.22
N HIS A 46 0.20 15.58 -2.29
CA HIS A 46 1.12 14.45 -2.18
C HIS A 46 2.36 14.76 -1.30
N ALA A 47 2.77 16.03 -1.24
CA ALA A 47 3.86 16.49 -0.38
C ALA A 47 3.48 16.47 1.11
N SER A 48 2.25 16.87 1.45
CA SER A 48 1.73 16.81 2.81
C SER A 48 1.64 15.37 3.32
N ILE A 49 1.10 14.46 2.51
CA ILE A 49 0.99 13.03 2.86
C ILE A 49 2.38 12.41 3.04
N SER A 50 3.31 12.69 2.12
CA SER A 50 4.70 12.23 2.21
C SER A 50 5.39 12.75 3.47
N ARG A 51 5.15 14.01 3.86
CA ARG A 51 5.70 14.59 5.07
C ARG A 51 5.18 13.90 6.34
N ALA A 52 3.86 13.72 6.45
CA ALA A 52 3.25 13.03 7.58
C ALA A 52 3.79 11.59 7.71
N LEU A 53 3.91 10.87 6.59
CA LEU A 53 4.51 9.53 6.57
C LEU A 53 5.97 9.53 7.03
N ILE A 54 6.77 10.54 6.64
CA ILE A 54 8.16 10.66 7.08
C ILE A 54 8.25 10.96 8.58
N GLU A 55 7.35 11.78 9.13
CA GLU A 55 7.27 12.10 10.55
C GLU A 55 6.94 10.84 11.39
N GLU A 56 6.06 9.97 10.87
CA GLU A 56 5.76 8.65 11.43
C GLU A 56 6.91 7.62 11.23
N GLY A 57 8.02 8.01 10.58
CA GLY A 57 9.19 7.17 10.35
C GLY A 57 9.15 6.35 9.06
N HIS A 58 8.13 6.53 8.22
CA HIS A 58 8.00 5.87 6.94
C HIS A 58 8.59 6.72 5.80
N ARG A 59 9.67 6.22 5.20
CA ARG A 59 10.35 6.91 4.09
C ARG A 59 9.58 6.75 2.77
N VAL A 60 8.54 7.56 2.56
CA VAL A 60 7.77 7.60 1.30
C VAL A 60 7.97 8.94 0.62
N THR A 61 8.28 8.92 -0.68
CA THR A 61 8.42 10.15 -1.46
C THR A 61 7.09 10.64 -2.01
N ALA A 62 6.91 11.96 -2.13
CA ALA A 62 5.71 12.56 -2.73
C ALA A 62 5.41 12.06 -4.16
N ILE A 63 6.46 11.74 -4.94
CA ILE A 63 6.31 11.12 -6.27
C ILE A 63 5.67 9.74 -6.17
N THR A 64 6.05 8.94 -5.16
CA THR A 64 5.47 7.61 -4.93
C THR A 64 3.99 7.72 -4.55
N VAL A 65 3.63 8.71 -3.72
CA VAL A 65 2.23 9.01 -3.36
C VAL A 65 1.44 9.45 -4.60
N GLY A 66 1.99 10.34 -5.43
CA GLY A 66 1.36 10.77 -6.68
C GLY A 66 1.14 9.65 -7.69
N ARG A 67 2.13 8.77 -7.86
CA ARG A 67 1.99 7.58 -8.70
C ARG A 67 0.94 6.63 -8.15
N HIS A 68 0.85 6.47 -6.83
CA HIS A 68 -0.18 5.62 -6.22
C HIS A 68 -1.59 6.19 -6.45
N ARG A 69 -1.80 7.48 -6.23
CA ARG A 69 -3.09 8.16 -6.44
C ARG A 69 -3.55 8.12 -7.90
N ARG A 70 -2.61 8.16 -8.84
CA ARG A 70 -2.88 8.04 -10.28
C ARG A 70 -2.97 6.60 -10.76
N GLU A 71 -2.89 5.63 -9.85
CA GLU A 71 -2.88 4.19 -10.14
C GLU A 71 -1.72 3.77 -11.07
N GLU A 72 -0.68 4.61 -11.19
CA GLU A 72 0.56 4.35 -11.92
C GLU A 72 1.54 3.47 -11.10
N CYS A 73 1.11 2.95 -9.95
CA CYS A 73 1.90 2.04 -9.13
C CYS A 73 1.82 0.59 -9.62
N SER A 74 2.91 -0.17 -9.43
CA SER A 74 2.91 -1.64 -9.57
C SER A 74 2.14 -2.37 -8.45
N CYS A 75 1.53 -1.62 -7.54
CA CYS A 75 0.63 -2.14 -6.51
C CYS A 75 -0.80 -2.35 -7.01
N GLY A 76 -1.02 -2.09 -8.30
CA GLY A 76 -2.31 -1.88 -8.91
C GLY A 76 -3.35 -2.97 -8.67
N THR A 77 -4.58 -2.48 -8.73
CA THR A 77 -5.75 -3.20 -9.27
C THR A 77 -6.05 -4.52 -8.56
N PHE A 78 -6.89 -4.42 -7.52
CA PHE A 78 -7.80 -5.50 -7.18
C PHE A 78 -8.94 -5.55 -8.20
#